data_AF-A0A010QM65-F1
#
_entry.id   AF-A0A010QM65-F1
#
_cell.length_a   1.000
_cell.length_b   1.000
_cell.length_c   1.000
_cell.angle_alpha   90.00
_cell.angle_beta   90.00
_cell.angle_gamma   90.00
#
_symmetry.space_group_name_H-M   'P 1'
#
loop_
_entity.id
_entity.type
_entity.pdbx_description
1 polymer ?
#
loop_
_entity_poly.entity_id
_entity_poly.type
_entity_poly.pdbx_seq_one_letter_code
_entity_poly.pdbx_strand_id
1 'polypeptide(L)'
;MRLYFTFSTLVTIASVIATSSHSPSATTAVNPTTVSTQQPVPTKYTLPNEDNDLSSRAEEIKLKQQVITYGEPLIGDTSFFPNGSLGTQISLRDQSLWLKDSEPVARFAINESAVALEDITKWFKHGGLKRLEDFMILYDGHWSGSVPGGIAKGQFSNFTSDLLFAMERLSTNPYIIRRLNYKKDKLPFTLNDKTVRKITGTTLDSLHRDGRLFLADHSYQTKYVAQQSRYSAACQALFYLDKRSDHFLPLAIKTNVGADLTYTPLDTTNEWLLAKIMFNVNDFFHGQVYHLLNSHDVAEIVYLAALRTLSSRHPVLNLMERLMYQAYAIRPIGDRVLFNPGGFFDQNFAFSNAAVRQFGAEFYPTVAGLFQRNYFEDNLRSRGLLHSSSGPKLSHFPFYEDGKEIIGVIRKFIEAFVEATYASDRVLANDWELQAWITESNGPAKVIDFPSAPLRSRKQLIDILTHMAWLTGVSHHVLNQGEPVTASGVLPLHPLSLYSPVPTKKGRIESLLPWLPNEQKSVDQITLLARFNRPLVVEKNQTLRYMFNAESLLAGTKKAVAVANDRFMKDMGSISRKISGRRFDGEGLSQGMPFIWTGMDPGVIPFYLSV
;
A
#
# COMPACT_ATOMS: atom_id res chain seq x y z
N MET A 1 1.32 -3.11 46.18
CA MET A 1 2.80 -3.06 46.27
C MET A 1 3.31 -2.58 44.93
N ARG A 2 3.73 -1.31 44.84
CA ARG A 2 4.21 -0.67 43.61
C ARG A 2 5.62 -1.18 43.31
N LEU A 3 5.86 -1.79 42.15
CA LEU A 3 7.20 -1.92 41.58
C LEU A 3 7.33 -0.95 40.41
N TYR A 4 8.19 0.05 40.60
CA TYR A 4 8.73 0.89 39.55
C TYR A 4 9.66 0.03 38.68
N PHE A 5 9.38 -0.11 37.40
CA PHE A 5 10.35 -0.61 36.42
C PHE A 5 11.02 0.57 35.73
N THR A 6 12.32 0.71 35.95
CA THR A 6 13.20 1.74 35.40
C THR A 6 13.64 1.41 33.98
N PHE A 7 13.79 2.48 33.19
CA PHE A 7 14.37 2.57 31.85
C PHE A 7 15.71 1.82 31.70
N SER A 8 15.76 0.65 31.03
CA SER A 8 16.98 0.10 30.37
C SER A 8 16.77 -1.22 29.62
N THR A 9 15.64 -1.40 28.90
CA THR A 9 15.35 -2.67 28.20
C THR A 9 14.83 -2.50 26.77
N LEU A 10 15.47 -1.65 25.96
CA LEU A 10 15.09 -1.44 24.55
C LEU A 10 16.25 -1.48 23.55
N VAL A 11 17.45 -1.93 23.95
CA VAL A 11 18.60 -2.13 23.04
C VAL A 11 18.79 -3.60 22.63
N THR A 12 18.07 -4.54 23.23
CA THR A 12 18.29 -5.98 23.03
C THR A 12 17.30 -6.63 22.07
N ILE A 13 17.14 -6.09 20.86
CA ILE A 13 16.53 -6.84 19.73
C ILE A 13 17.52 -6.95 18.56
N ALA A 14 18.50 -6.05 18.45
CA ALA A 14 19.65 -6.22 17.57
C ALA A 14 20.64 -7.29 18.06
N SER A 15 20.65 -7.62 19.36
CA SER A 15 21.59 -8.57 19.97
C SER A 15 21.04 -9.99 20.20
N VAL A 16 19.73 -10.24 20.05
CA VAL A 16 19.15 -11.58 20.26
C VAL A 16 19.42 -12.52 19.09
N ILE A 17 19.87 -12.01 17.94
CA ILE A 17 20.34 -12.82 16.82
C ILE A 17 21.74 -13.41 17.10
N ALA A 18 22.50 -12.86 18.06
CA ALA A 18 23.92 -13.21 18.25
C ALA A 18 24.22 -14.25 19.35
N THR A 19 23.35 -14.49 20.34
CA THR A 19 23.65 -15.45 21.41
C THR A 19 22.41 -16.12 22.01
N SER A 20 21.92 -17.21 21.40
CA SER A 20 21.21 -18.26 22.14
C SER A 20 21.41 -19.61 21.45
N SER A 21 22.55 -20.22 21.73
CA SER A 21 22.78 -21.66 21.54
C SER A 21 21.95 -22.43 22.55
N HIS A 22 20.95 -23.20 22.12
CA HIS A 22 20.54 -24.49 22.71
C HIS A 22 19.83 -25.31 21.62
N SER A 23 20.45 -26.42 21.24
CA SER A 23 20.10 -27.32 20.14
C SER A 23 18.80 -28.10 20.39
N PRO A 24 18.17 -28.61 19.32
CA PRO A 24 18.15 -30.07 19.19
C PRO A 24 18.57 -30.57 17.80
N SER A 25 19.36 -31.65 17.83
CA SER A 25 19.61 -32.64 16.77
C SER A 25 20.14 -32.17 15.41
N ALA A 26 21.47 -32.16 15.34
CA ALA A 26 22.35 -32.55 14.22
C ALA A 26 21.72 -32.75 12.82
N THR A 27 21.87 -31.74 11.98
CA THR A 27 22.31 -31.90 10.59
C THR A 27 23.37 -30.84 10.30
N THR A 28 24.58 -31.32 10.05
CA THR A 28 25.78 -30.65 9.52
C THR A 28 25.68 -29.15 9.20
N ALA A 29 26.36 -28.34 10.01
CA ALA A 29 26.68 -26.95 9.72
C ALA A 29 27.54 -26.88 8.44
N VAL A 30 27.03 -26.18 7.43
CA VAL A 30 27.80 -25.77 6.25
C VAL A 30 28.31 -24.35 6.54
N ASN A 31 29.63 -24.19 6.57
CA ASN A 31 30.29 -22.88 6.62
C ASN A 31 29.71 -21.96 5.53
N PRO A 32 29.46 -20.67 5.79
CA PRO A 32 29.07 -19.74 4.75
C PRO A 32 30.29 -19.46 3.88
N THR A 33 30.52 -20.30 2.88
CA THR A 33 31.23 -19.87 1.69
C THR A 33 30.43 -18.70 1.12
N THR A 34 31.04 -17.52 1.11
CA THR A 34 30.61 -16.36 0.33
C THR A 34 30.65 -16.73 -1.15
N VAL A 35 29.64 -17.47 -1.60
CA VAL A 35 29.32 -17.55 -3.01
C VAL A 35 28.75 -16.19 -3.37
N SER A 36 29.50 -15.41 -4.13
CA SER A 36 29.02 -14.20 -4.76
C SER A 36 27.71 -14.51 -5.48
N THR A 37 26.58 -14.04 -4.94
CA THR A 37 25.28 -14.08 -5.63
C THR A 37 25.20 -13.04 -6.74
N GLN A 38 26.21 -12.16 -6.84
CA GLN A 38 26.46 -11.40 -8.06
C GLN A 38 27.07 -12.34 -9.08
N GLN A 39 26.23 -12.89 -9.96
CA GLN A 39 26.73 -13.19 -11.30
C GLN A 39 27.31 -11.89 -11.87
N PRO A 40 28.47 -11.94 -12.56
CA PRO A 40 29.01 -10.75 -13.21
C PRO A 40 27.90 -10.12 -14.06
N VAL A 41 27.67 -8.81 -13.88
CA VAL A 41 26.66 -8.07 -14.65
C VAL A 41 26.89 -8.39 -16.13
N PRO A 42 25.90 -8.98 -16.84
CA PRO A 42 26.07 -9.29 -18.24
C PRO A 42 26.49 -8.01 -18.97
N THR A 43 27.60 -8.07 -19.71
CA THR A 43 28.07 -6.92 -20.49
C THR A 43 27.12 -6.55 -21.63
N LYS A 44 26.11 -7.39 -21.91
CA LYS A 44 25.04 -7.18 -22.87
C LYS A 44 23.81 -8.05 -22.53
N TYR A 45 22.62 -7.49 -22.66
CA TYR A 45 21.35 -8.23 -22.63
C TYR A 45 20.91 -8.58 -24.05
N THR A 46 20.41 -9.80 -24.25
CA THR A 46 20.05 -10.35 -25.56
C THR A 46 18.74 -11.11 -25.48
N LEU A 47 17.93 -11.02 -26.54
CA LEU A 47 16.83 -11.96 -26.73
C LEU A 47 17.39 -13.34 -27.11
N PRO A 48 16.68 -14.45 -26.85
CA PRO A 48 17.17 -15.76 -27.19
C PRO A 48 17.46 -15.91 -28.69
N ASN A 49 16.66 -15.30 -29.57
CA ASN A 49 16.88 -15.32 -31.02
C ASN A 49 18.09 -14.48 -31.50
N GLU A 50 18.71 -13.72 -30.61
CA GLU A 50 19.90 -12.88 -30.87
C GLU A 50 21.15 -13.41 -30.17
N ASP A 51 21.02 -14.51 -29.42
CA ASP A 51 22.08 -15.07 -28.58
C ASP A 51 22.83 -16.18 -29.32
N ASN A 52 24.15 -16.08 -29.40
CA ASN A 52 25.00 -17.08 -30.05
C ASN A 52 25.28 -18.29 -29.14
N ASP A 53 24.98 -18.23 -27.85
CA ASP A 53 25.14 -19.32 -26.88
C ASP A 53 23.79 -19.76 -26.29
N LEU A 54 22.96 -20.32 -27.17
CA LEU A 54 21.64 -20.86 -26.84
C LEU A 54 21.71 -22.05 -25.88
N SER A 55 22.76 -22.87 -25.98
CA SER A 55 22.91 -24.07 -25.15
C SER A 55 23.13 -23.73 -23.69
N SER A 56 24.08 -22.83 -23.38
CA SER A 56 24.29 -22.38 -21.99
C SER A 56 23.08 -21.60 -21.47
N ARG A 57 22.36 -20.90 -22.36
CA ARG A 57 21.12 -20.17 -22.02
C ARG A 57 19.99 -21.09 -21.57
N ALA A 58 19.73 -22.14 -22.34
CA ALA A 58 18.74 -23.14 -21.98
C ALA A 58 19.14 -23.92 -20.71
N GLU A 59 20.43 -24.26 -20.55
CA GLU A 59 20.91 -24.97 -19.36
C GLU A 59 20.83 -24.10 -18.09
N GLU A 60 21.13 -22.80 -18.18
CA GLU A 60 20.93 -21.84 -17.10
C GLU A 60 19.47 -21.82 -16.63
N ILE A 61 18.52 -21.70 -17.56
CA ILE A 61 17.09 -21.70 -17.23
C ILE A 61 16.66 -23.01 -16.61
N LYS A 62 17.10 -24.15 -17.17
CA LYS A 62 16.81 -25.47 -16.62
C LYS A 62 17.35 -25.63 -15.21
N LEU A 63 18.57 -25.17 -14.93
CA LEU A 63 19.13 -25.15 -13.59
C LEU A 63 18.28 -24.27 -12.66
N LYS A 64 17.92 -23.05 -13.07
CA LYS A 64 17.04 -22.17 -12.29
C LYS A 64 15.71 -22.83 -11.97
N GLN A 65 15.10 -23.58 -12.90
CA GLN A 65 13.85 -24.30 -12.64
C GLN A 65 13.98 -25.39 -11.57
N GLN A 66 15.17 -25.97 -11.41
CA GLN A 66 15.48 -26.96 -10.36
C GLN A 66 15.74 -26.31 -9.00
N VAL A 67 16.44 -25.17 -8.99
CA VAL A 67 16.92 -24.53 -7.73
C VAL A 67 16.09 -23.34 -7.25
N ILE A 68 15.15 -22.85 -8.06
CA ILE A 68 14.12 -21.86 -7.69
C ILE A 68 12.77 -22.55 -7.84
N THR A 69 12.14 -22.93 -6.74
CA THR A 69 10.84 -23.62 -6.72
C THR A 69 9.75 -22.73 -6.14
N TYR A 70 8.48 -23.07 -6.39
CA TYR A 70 7.35 -22.48 -5.69
C TYR A 70 7.25 -23.09 -4.30
N GLY A 71 7.44 -22.29 -3.26
CA GLY A 71 7.20 -22.65 -1.88
C GLY A 71 5.83 -22.22 -1.39
N GLU A 72 5.54 -22.54 -0.14
CA GLU A 72 4.29 -22.16 0.51
C GLU A 72 4.09 -20.63 0.55
N PRO A 73 2.85 -20.15 0.43
CA PRO A 73 2.51 -18.76 0.69
C PRO A 73 2.92 -18.31 2.12
N LEU A 74 3.25 -17.03 2.25
CA LEU A 74 3.55 -16.39 3.54
C LEU A 74 2.47 -15.37 3.88
N ILE A 75 2.16 -15.22 5.18
CA ILE A 75 1.18 -14.25 5.71
C ILE A 75 -0.27 -14.48 5.20
N GLY A 76 -0.64 -15.72 4.93
CA GLY A 76 -1.99 -16.10 4.52
C GLY A 76 -1.97 -17.03 3.30
N ASP A 77 -3.14 -17.50 2.88
CA ASP A 77 -3.29 -18.33 1.68
C ASP A 77 -3.40 -17.43 0.44
N THR A 78 -2.26 -17.01 -0.09
CA THR A 78 -2.15 -16.02 -1.20
C THR A 78 -1.28 -16.54 -2.35
N SER A 79 -0.23 -15.82 -2.75
CA SER A 79 0.71 -16.28 -3.77
C SER A 79 1.83 -17.15 -3.18
N PHE A 80 2.35 -18.09 -3.98
CA PHE A 80 3.57 -18.83 -3.63
C PHE A 80 4.75 -17.88 -3.36
N PHE A 81 5.67 -18.30 -2.50
CA PHE A 81 6.91 -17.58 -2.19
C PHE A 81 8.13 -18.34 -2.77
N PRO A 82 9.23 -17.69 -3.20
CA PRO A 82 10.41 -18.39 -3.70
C PRO A 82 10.99 -19.38 -2.69
N ASN A 83 11.26 -20.59 -3.15
CA ASN A 83 11.91 -21.65 -2.38
C ASN A 83 12.99 -22.35 -3.23
N GLY A 84 13.59 -23.43 -2.72
CA GLY A 84 14.77 -24.06 -3.31
C GLY A 84 16.06 -23.34 -2.90
N SER A 85 17.22 -23.90 -3.26
CA SER A 85 18.51 -23.37 -2.81
C SER A 85 18.75 -21.93 -3.28
N LEU A 86 18.47 -21.62 -4.56
CA LEU A 86 18.65 -20.27 -5.09
C LEU A 86 17.51 -19.33 -4.70
N GLY A 87 16.26 -19.82 -4.66
CA GLY A 87 15.12 -19.01 -4.19
C GLY A 87 15.29 -18.54 -2.75
N THR A 88 15.77 -19.43 -1.87
CA THR A 88 16.12 -19.10 -0.48
C THR A 88 17.25 -18.06 -0.41
N GLN A 89 18.30 -18.22 -1.21
CA GLN A 89 19.41 -17.25 -1.27
C GLN A 89 18.96 -15.87 -1.76
N ILE A 90 18.06 -15.81 -2.74
CA ILE A 90 17.47 -14.55 -3.23
C ILE A 90 16.72 -13.85 -2.08
N SER A 91 15.86 -14.57 -1.35
CA SER A 91 15.15 -13.98 -0.21
C SER A 91 16.10 -13.53 0.90
N LEU A 92 17.15 -14.30 1.22
CA LEU A 92 18.13 -13.91 2.24
C LEU A 92 18.95 -12.68 1.84
N ARG A 93 19.32 -12.57 0.55
CA ARG A 93 19.97 -11.37 -0.01
C ARG A 93 19.08 -10.15 0.18
N ASP A 94 17.81 -10.25 -0.21
CA ASP A 94 16.86 -9.15 -0.10
C ASP A 94 16.63 -8.74 1.36
N GLN A 95 16.49 -9.70 2.28
CA GLN A 95 16.40 -9.43 3.72
C GLN A 95 17.64 -8.69 4.25
N SER A 96 18.85 -9.09 3.83
CA SER A 96 20.09 -8.43 4.25
C SER A 96 20.17 -6.97 3.76
N LEU A 97 19.80 -6.73 2.50
CA LEU A 97 19.73 -5.38 1.93
C LEU A 97 18.70 -4.51 2.65
N TRP A 98 17.50 -5.07 2.89
CA TRP A 98 16.43 -4.38 3.59
C TRP A 98 16.82 -4.01 5.01
N LEU A 99 17.47 -4.91 5.76
CA LEU A 99 17.92 -4.63 7.13
C LEU A 99 18.89 -3.45 7.19
N LYS A 100 19.84 -3.39 6.24
CA LYS A 100 20.78 -2.27 6.12
C LYS A 100 20.07 -0.94 5.87
N ASP A 101 19.01 -0.96 5.06
CA ASP A 101 18.27 0.25 4.70
C ASP A 101 17.23 0.67 5.74
N SER A 102 16.68 -0.27 6.51
CA SER A 102 15.63 -0.02 7.51
C SER A 102 16.17 0.34 8.89
N GLU A 103 17.38 -0.13 9.26
CA GLU A 103 17.96 0.09 10.58
C GLU A 103 18.06 1.58 10.96
N PRO A 104 18.57 2.49 10.09
CA PRO A 104 18.64 3.91 10.43
C PRO A 104 17.26 4.52 10.70
N VAL A 105 16.25 4.14 9.91
CA VAL A 105 14.88 4.64 10.07
C VAL A 105 14.27 4.14 11.37
N ALA A 106 14.48 2.86 11.72
CA ALA A 106 14.03 2.32 12.99
C ALA A 106 14.67 3.05 14.18
N ARG A 107 15.96 3.40 14.08
CA ARG A 107 16.67 4.18 15.10
C ARG A 107 16.11 5.60 15.24
N PHE A 108 15.81 6.28 14.13
CA PHE A 108 15.16 7.59 14.17
C PHE A 108 13.81 7.50 14.87
N ALA A 109 12.93 6.59 14.41
CA ALA A 109 11.59 6.44 14.99
C ALA A 109 11.63 6.12 16.50
N ILE A 110 12.54 5.24 16.95
CA ILE A 110 12.69 4.90 18.37
C ILE A 110 13.15 6.13 19.18
N ASN A 111 14.18 6.84 18.73
CA ASN A 111 14.69 8.00 19.45
C ASN A 111 13.65 9.12 19.53
N GLU A 112 12.96 9.38 18.42
CA GLU A 112 11.92 10.40 18.34
C GLU A 112 10.68 10.03 19.17
N SER A 113 10.35 8.74 19.26
CA SER A 113 9.25 8.26 20.10
C SER A 113 9.47 8.55 21.59
N ALA A 114 10.71 8.43 22.06
CA ALA A 114 11.04 8.72 23.46
C ALA A 114 10.84 10.21 23.78
N VAL A 115 11.21 11.10 22.85
CA VAL A 115 11.03 12.55 22.99
C VAL A 115 9.53 12.91 22.95
N ALA A 116 8.79 12.38 21.98
CA ALA A 116 7.35 12.61 21.87
C ALA A 116 6.59 12.12 23.11
N LEU A 117 6.96 10.95 23.65
CA LEU A 117 6.38 10.42 24.88
C LEU A 117 6.71 11.29 26.10
N GLU A 118 7.95 11.78 26.19
CA GLU A 118 8.34 12.68 27.27
C GLU A 118 7.53 13.99 27.22
N ASP A 119 7.38 14.59 26.05
CA ASP A 119 6.70 15.88 25.89
C ASP A 119 5.19 15.76 26.14
N ILE A 120 4.53 14.71 25.65
CA ILE A 120 3.13 14.46 26.00
C ILE A 120 2.94 14.10 27.49
N THR A 121 3.95 13.48 28.13
CA THR A 121 3.92 13.20 29.57
C THR A 121 4.23 14.46 30.41
N LYS A 122 5.04 15.39 29.91
CA LYS A 122 5.19 16.71 30.56
C LYS A 122 3.90 17.51 30.44
N TRP A 123 3.24 17.45 29.28
CA TRP A 123 1.88 17.95 29.10
C TRP A 123 0.90 17.28 30.08
N PHE A 124 1.14 16.02 30.45
CA PHE A 124 0.40 15.31 31.49
C PHE A 124 0.50 15.95 32.89
N LYS A 125 1.59 16.64 33.23
CA LYS A 125 1.63 17.47 34.46
C LYS A 125 0.64 18.64 34.44
N HIS A 126 0.12 18.99 33.27
CA HIS A 126 -1.01 19.92 33.04
C HIS A 126 -2.35 19.20 32.75
N GLY A 127 -2.36 17.87 32.86
CA GLY A 127 -3.54 16.99 32.93
C GLY A 127 -3.83 16.12 31.70
N GLY A 128 -2.87 15.94 30.79
CA GLY A 128 -2.87 14.88 29.76
C GLY A 128 -3.66 15.25 28.51
N LEU A 129 -3.97 14.24 27.67
CA LEU A 129 -4.91 14.41 26.57
C LEU A 129 -6.33 14.64 27.14
N LYS A 130 -6.80 15.89 27.12
CA LYS A 130 -8.14 16.27 27.63
C LYS A 130 -9.11 16.62 26.50
N ARG A 131 -8.58 16.97 25.33
CA ARG A 131 -9.34 17.31 24.13
C ARG A 131 -8.67 16.71 22.91
N LEU A 132 -9.39 16.65 21.80
CA LEU A 132 -8.89 16.09 20.55
C LEU A 132 -7.74 16.90 19.97
N GLU A 133 -7.75 18.23 20.17
CA GLU A 133 -6.72 19.14 19.69
C GLU A 133 -5.37 18.90 20.39
N ASP A 134 -5.39 18.32 21.59
CA ASP A 134 -4.16 18.05 22.36
C ASP A 134 -3.30 16.97 21.66
N PHE A 135 -3.85 16.16 20.75
CA PHE A 135 -3.08 15.21 19.94
C PHE A 135 -2.05 15.89 19.02
N MET A 136 -2.17 17.21 18.75
CA MET A 136 -1.19 17.94 17.92
C MET A 136 0.21 17.90 18.52
N ILE A 137 0.31 17.82 19.86
CA ILE A 137 1.60 17.73 20.56
C ILE A 137 2.41 16.52 20.11
N LEU A 138 1.76 15.47 19.61
CA LEU A 138 2.45 14.29 19.10
C LEU A 138 3.11 14.53 17.75
N TYR A 139 2.83 15.63 17.06
CA TYR A 139 3.33 15.91 15.71
C TYR A 139 4.17 17.18 15.64
N ASP A 140 3.80 18.22 16.38
CA ASP A 140 4.49 19.51 16.33
C ASP A 140 5.93 19.41 16.83
N GLY A 141 6.91 19.78 15.97
CA GLY A 141 8.33 19.69 16.29
C GLY A 141 8.91 18.26 16.40
N HIS A 142 8.14 17.20 16.10
CA HIS A 142 8.57 15.82 16.21
C HIS A 142 8.79 15.14 14.84
N TRP A 143 9.38 13.94 14.86
CA TRP A 143 9.54 13.02 13.71
C TRP A 143 10.35 13.53 12.52
N SER A 144 11.17 14.58 12.68
CA SER A 144 11.97 15.16 11.59
C SER A 144 12.97 14.20 10.91
N GLY A 145 13.47 13.18 11.62
CA GLY A 145 14.39 12.17 11.09
C GLY A 145 13.66 11.03 10.39
N SER A 146 12.56 10.53 10.97
CA SER A 146 11.77 9.44 10.39
C SER A 146 10.76 9.91 9.33
N VAL A 147 10.26 11.14 9.44
CA VAL A 147 9.24 11.78 8.60
C VAL A 147 9.61 13.24 8.33
N PRO A 148 10.70 13.52 7.58
CA PRO A 148 11.22 14.88 7.37
C PRO A 148 10.23 15.84 6.70
N GLY A 149 9.24 15.32 5.95
CA GLY A 149 8.18 16.12 5.34
C GLY A 149 7.05 16.52 6.31
N GLY A 150 7.05 15.98 7.54
CA GLY A 150 5.95 16.08 8.49
C GLY A 150 4.67 15.38 8.01
N ILE A 151 3.59 15.53 8.78
CA ILE A 151 2.26 15.09 8.35
C ILE A 151 1.70 16.00 7.26
N ALA A 152 0.75 15.48 6.48
CA ALA A 152 0.07 16.22 5.43
C ALA A 152 -0.58 17.49 6.00
N LYS A 153 -0.24 18.65 5.41
CA LYS A 153 -0.79 19.94 5.85
C LYS A 153 -2.32 19.90 5.71
N GLY A 154 -3.04 20.30 6.75
CA GLY A 154 -4.50 20.25 6.75
C GLY A 154 -5.10 18.99 7.39
N GLN A 155 -4.36 17.87 7.45
CA GLN A 155 -4.92 16.63 8.01
C GLN A 155 -5.34 16.81 9.46
N PHE A 156 -4.42 17.30 10.30
CA PHE A 156 -4.77 17.58 11.69
C PHE A 156 -5.66 18.83 11.79
N SER A 157 -5.33 19.95 11.17
CA SER A 157 -6.10 21.20 11.40
C SER A 157 -7.58 21.11 10.97
N ASN A 158 -7.91 20.20 10.04
CA ASN A 158 -9.25 20.05 9.48
C ASN A 158 -9.86 18.65 9.76
N PHE A 159 -9.37 17.90 10.76
CA PHE A 159 -9.77 16.49 11.01
C PHE A 159 -11.28 16.29 11.23
N THR A 160 -12.02 17.33 11.63
CA THR A 160 -13.48 17.26 11.82
C THR A 160 -14.26 17.43 10.52
N SER A 161 -13.63 17.85 9.42
CA SER A 161 -14.26 18.12 8.13
C SER A 161 -14.84 16.86 7.50
N ASP A 162 -16.08 16.96 7.02
CA ASP A 162 -16.74 15.90 6.26
C ASP A 162 -16.20 15.77 4.85
N LEU A 163 -15.79 16.89 4.24
CA LEU A 163 -15.13 16.89 2.94
C LEU A 163 -13.78 16.19 3.02
N LEU A 164 -13.01 16.40 4.09
CA LEU A 164 -11.75 15.68 4.33
C LEU A 164 -11.99 14.16 4.32
N PHE A 165 -12.87 13.71 5.21
CA PHE A 165 -13.19 12.30 5.41
C PHE A 165 -13.66 11.62 4.12
N ALA A 166 -14.51 12.29 3.34
CA ALA A 166 -14.96 11.75 2.05
C ALA A 166 -13.83 11.72 1.02
N MET A 167 -13.04 12.79 0.90
CA MET A 167 -12.00 12.89 -0.12
C MET A 167 -10.81 11.95 0.11
N GLU A 168 -10.59 11.46 1.33
CA GLU A 168 -9.64 10.37 1.59
C GLU A 168 -9.95 9.10 0.79
N ARG A 169 -11.24 8.82 0.55
CA ARG A 169 -11.68 7.69 -0.28
C ARG A 169 -11.31 7.86 -1.76
N LEU A 170 -10.89 9.06 -2.16
CA LEU A 170 -10.46 9.43 -3.51
C LEU A 170 -8.96 9.80 -3.55
N SER A 171 -8.23 9.58 -2.46
CA SER A 171 -6.81 9.90 -2.31
C SER A 171 -6.06 8.83 -1.50
N THR A 172 -6.11 8.91 -0.17
CA THR A 172 -5.28 8.13 0.77
C THR A 172 -5.60 6.65 0.86
N ASN A 173 -6.86 6.24 0.61
CA ASN A 173 -7.21 4.85 0.33
C ASN A 173 -8.31 4.82 -0.75
N PRO A 174 -7.89 4.78 -2.03
CA PRO A 174 -8.81 4.88 -3.15
C PRO A 174 -9.26 3.52 -3.66
N TYR A 175 -8.98 2.41 -2.96
CA TYR A 175 -9.18 1.04 -3.46
C TYR A 175 -10.48 0.37 -3.00
N ILE A 176 -11.20 0.94 -2.02
CA ILE A 176 -12.47 0.39 -1.54
C ILE A 176 -13.71 1.04 -2.16
N ILE A 177 -13.66 2.35 -2.44
CA ILE A 177 -14.85 3.11 -2.86
C ILE A 177 -15.36 2.62 -4.22
N ARG A 178 -16.68 2.51 -4.37
CA ARG A 178 -17.32 2.23 -5.66
C ARG A 178 -18.64 2.98 -5.80
N ARG A 179 -19.03 3.29 -7.03
CA ARG A 179 -20.35 3.86 -7.34
C ARG A 179 -21.43 2.77 -7.26
N LEU A 180 -22.60 3.12 -6.75
CA LEU A 180 -23.79 2.26 -6.82
C LEU A 180 -24.48 2.43 -8.17
N ASN A 181 -24.64 1.34 -8.92
CA ASN A 181 -25.35 1.32 -10.18
C ASN A 181 -26.83 0.99 -9.93
N TYR A 182 -27.73 1.93 -10.19
CA TYR A 182 -29.16 1.77 -9.91
C TYR A 182 -29.86 0.56 -10.54
N LYS A 183 -29.29 -0.01 -11.61
CA LYS A 183 -29.83 -1.22 -12.28
C LYS A 183 -29.28 -2.51 -11.70
N LYS A 184 -28.08 -2.49 -11.10
CA LYS A 184 -27.34 -3.71 -10.70
C LYS A 184 -27.20 -3.83 -9.19
N ASP A 185 -27.07 -2.70 -8.50
CA ASP A 185 -26.88 -2.62 -7.07
C ASP A 185 -28.19 -2.28 -6.36
N LYS A 186 -28.37 -2.83 -5.16
CA LYS A 186 -29.37 -2.38 -4.20
C LYS A 186 -28.74 -1.37 -3.26
N LEU A 187 -29.57 -0.55 -2.61
CA LEU A 187 -29.10 0.28 -1.50
C LEU A 187 -28.59 -0.63 -0.36
N PRO A 188 -27.41 -0.34 0.23
CA PRO A 188 -26.79 -1.22 1.22
C PRO A 188 -27.57 -1.26 2.54
N PHE A 189 -28.26 -0.17 2.89
CA PHE A 189 -29.14 -0.05 4.05
C PHE A 189 -30.13 1.10 3.84
N THR A 190 -31.18 1.14 4.65
CA THR A 190 -32.22 2.18 4.58
C THR A 190 -31.84 3.40 5.42
N LEU A 191 -32.33 4.56 5.01
CA LEU A 191 -32.20 5.82 5.75
C LEU A 191 -33.56 6.50 5.86
N ASN A 192 -33.78 7.27 6.92
CA ASN A 192 -34.99 8.05 7.06
C ASN A 192 -35.04 9.16 5.99
N ASP A 193 -36.11 9.20 5.19
CA ASP A 193 -36.26 10.17 4.10
C ASP A 193 -36.20 11.63 4.55
N LYS A 194 -36.71 11.97 5.73
CA LYS A 194 -36.62 13.35 6.26
C LYS A 194 -35.17 13.72 6.56
N THR A 195 -34.40 12.79 7.14
CA THR A 195 -32.96 12.96 7.38
C THR A 195 -32.19 13.15 6.08
N VAL A 196 -32.42 12.29 5.08
CA VAL A 196 -31.73 12.38 3.78
C VAL A 196 -32.06 13.68 3.06
N ARG A 197 -33.33 14.12 3.05
CA ARG A 197 -33.72 15.41 2.45
C ARG A 197 -33.08 16.60 3.15
N LYS A 198 -32.97 16.56 4.48
CA LYS A 198 -32.33 17.65 5.23
C LYS A 198 -30.83 17.76 4.93
N ILE A 199 -30.14 16.64 4.72
CA ILE A 199 -28.70 16.63 4.36
C ILE A 199 -28.50 17.01 2.89
N THR A 200 -29.23 16.36 1.98
CA THR A 200 -28.92 16.32 0.54
C THR A 200 -29.81 17.21 -0.31
N GLY A 201 -30.92 17.71 0.22
CA GLY A 201 -31.97 18.39 -0.54
C GLY A 201 -32.83 17.46 -1.41
N THR A 202 -32.56 16.15 -1.43
CA THR A 202 -33.28 15.16 -2.25
C THR A 202 -33.47 13.84 -1.51
N THR A 203 -33.94 12.78 -2.18
CA THR A 203 -34.09 11.44 -1.60
C THR A 203 -32.94 10.51 -1.94
N LEU A 204 -32.80 9.46 -1.13
CA LEU A 204 -31.84 8.39 -1.36
C LEU A 204 -32.09 7.70 -2.71
N ASP A 205 -33.35 7.43 -3.05
CA ASP A 205 -33.75 6.87 -4.34
C ASP A 205 -33.38 7.77 -5.52
N SER A 206 -33.54 9.09 -5.40
CA SER A 206 -33.16 10.03 -6.46
C SER A 206 -31.65 10.03 -6.65
N LEU A 207 -30.87 10.07 -5.57
CA LEU A 207 -29.41 9.99 -5.65
C LEU A 207 -28.96 8.67 -6.27
N HIS A 208 -29.61 7.56 -5.92
CA HIS A 208 -29.29 6.25 -6.48
C HIS A 208 -29.59 6.20 -7.98
N ARG A 209 -30.80 6.58 -8.40
CA ARG A 209 -31.19 6.63 -9.82
C ARG A 209 -30.31 7.55 -10.66
N ASP A 210 -29.88 8.67 -10.09
CA ASP A 210 -28.98 9.62 -10.73
C ASP A 210 -27.51 9.16 -10.72
N GLY A 211 -27.21 8.00 -10.13
CA GLY A 211 -25.87 7.44 -10.02
C GLY A 211 -24.93 8.26 -9.14
N ARG A 212 -25.48 8.99 -8.17
CA ARG A 212 -24.74 9.91 -7.30
C ARG A 212 -24.37 9.30 -5.96
N LEU A 213 -24.70 8.03 -5.71
CA LEU A 213 -24.33 7.31 -4.49
C LEU A 213 -23.08 6.45 -4.69
N PHE A 214 -22.26 6.41 -3.65
CA PHE A 214 -21.05 5.61 -3.59
C PHE A 214 -20.96 4.89 -2.24
N LEU A 215 -20.35 3.71 -2.23
CA LEU A 215 -20.25 2.84 -1.08
C LEU A 215 -18.79 2.46 -0.85
N ALA A 216 -18.34 2.58 0.40
CA ALA A 216 -17.19 1.86 0.92
C ALA A 216 -17.69 0.85 1.95
N ASP A 217 -17.45 -0.44 1.68
CA ASP A 217 -18.06 -1.56 2.42
C ASP A 217 -17.01 -2.38 3.17
N HIS A 218 -16.91 -2.16 4.47
CA HIS A 218 -16.06 -2.94 5.38
C HIS A 218 -16.86 -3.95 6.22
N SER A 219 -18.09 -4.28 5.83
CA SER A 219 -18.96 -5.22 6.58
C SER A 219 -18.40 -6.65 6.63
N TYR A 220 -17.48 -7.01 5.73
CA TYR A 220 -16.77 -8.29 5.77
C TYR A 220 -15.99 -8.48 7.09
N GLN A 221 -15.61 -7.39 7.77
CA GLN A 221 -14.90 -7.41 9.05
C GLN A 221 -15.77 -7.91 10.22
N THR A 222 -17.09 -8.07 10.04
CA THR A 222 -17.96 -8.74 11.02
C THR A 222 -17.54 -10.17 11.34
N LYS A 223 -16.77 -10.79 10.44
CA LYS A 223 -16.21 -12.14 10.60
C LYS A 223 -14.96 -12.18 11.48
N TYR A 224 -14.35 -11.03 11.77
CA TYR A 224 -13.08 -10.95 12.50
C TYR A 224 -13.32 -10.64 13.98
N VAL A 225 -12.54 -11.30 14.83
CA VAL A 225 -12.63 -11.15 16.29
C VAL A 225 -11.61 -10.12 16.74
N ALA A 226 -12.10 -9.05 17.38
CA ALA A 226 -11.22 -8.05 17.99
C ALA A 226 -10.46 -8.65 19.18
N GLN A 227 -9.23 -8.15 19.41
CA GLN A 227 -8.40 -8.57 20.52
C GLN A 227 -9.00 -8.11 21.86
N GLN A 228 -8.57 -8.74 22.97
CA GLN A 228 -9.02 -8.35 24.31
C GLN A 228 -8.75 -6.86 24.58
N SER A 229 -9.75 -6.14 25.08
CA SER A 229 -9.67 -4.69 25.36
C SER A 229 -9.34 -3.84 24.13
N ARG A 230 -9.68 -4.35 22.95
CA ARG A 230 -9.66 -3.66 21.67
C ARG A 230 -11.02 -3.84 21.02
N TYR A 231 -11.46 -2.84 20.27
CA TYR A 231 -12.76 -2.86 19.61
C TYR A 231 -12.64 -2.32 18.19
N SER A 232 -13.55 -2.75 17.34
CA SER A 232 -13.72 -2.29 15.97
C SER A 232 -15.19 -2.43 15.58
N ALA A 233 -15.65 -1.61 14.64
CA ALA A 233 -16.92 -1.82 13.95
C ALA A 233 -16.70 -2.70 12.71
N ALA A 234 -17.67 -2.73 11.79
CA ALA A 234 -17.51 -3.29 10.45
C ALA A 234 -18.25 -2.39 9.45
N CYS A 235 -17.81 -1.13 9.37
CA CYS A 235 -18.63 -0.06 8.84
C CYS A 235 -18.96 -0.20 7.34
N GLN A 236 -20.19 0.12 6.98
CA GLN A 236 -20.55 0.54 5.62
C GLN A 236 -20.75 2.05 5.62
N ALA A 237 -20.02 2.76 4.78
CA ALA A 237 -20.19 4.20 4.59
C ALA A 237 -20.76 4.51 3.22
N LEU A 238 -21.85 5.28 3.22
CA LEU A 238 -22.50 5.80 2.04
C LEU A 238 -22.07 7.25 1.84
N PHE A 239 -21.63 7.56 0.62
CA PHE A 239 -21.22 8.88 0.17
C PHE A 239 -22.09 9.30 -1.01
N TYR A 240 -22.11 10.61 -1.30
CA TYR A 240 -22.84 11.14 -2.44
C TYR A 240 -22.13 12.31 -3.12
N LEU A 241 -22.35 12.48 -4.42
CA LEU A 241 -21.95 13.67 -5.16
C LEU A 241 -23.09 14.70 -5.14
N ASP A 242 -22.94 15.73 -4.31
CA ASP A 242 -23.96 16.76 -4.12
C ASP A 242 -24.11 17.63 -5.38
N LYS A 243 -25.35 17.89 -5.80
CA LYS A 243 -25.63 18.77 -6.95
C LYS A 243 -25.46 20.25 -6.61
N ARG A 244 -25.51 20.62 -5.33
CA ARG A 244 -25.50 22.02 -4.88
C ARG A 244 -24.09 22.60 -4.78
N SER A 245 -23.15 21.81 -4.28
CA SER A 245 -21.74 22.17 -4.11
C SER A 245 -20.80 21.50 -5.10
N ASP A 246 -21.26 20.47 -5.82
CA ASP A 246 -20.43 19.59 -6.65
C ASP A 246 -19.35 18.82 -5.85
N HIS A 247 -19.48 18.78 -4.52
CA HIS A 247 -18.58 18.05 -3.65
C HIS A 247 -18.98 16.58 -3.47
N PHE A 248 -17.96 15.72 -3.32
CA PHE A 248 -18.11 14.36 -2.83
C PHE A 248 -18.15 14.38 -1.30
N LEU A 249 -19.30 14.01 -0.71
CA LEU A 249 -19.58 14.17 0.72
C LEU A 249 -20.08 12.87 1.37
N PRO A 250 -19.87 12.68 2.68
CA PRO A 250 -20.43 11.55 3.41
C PRO A 250 -21.93 11.76 3.65
N LEU A 251 -22.71 10.69 3.59
CA LEU A 251 -24.15 10.71 3.82
C LEU A 251 -24.53 9.94 5.10
N ALA A 252 -24.00 8.73 5.27
CA ALA A 252 -24.29 7.90 6.43
C ALA A 252 -23.21 6.84 6.67
N ILE A 253 -23.06 6.40 7.92
CA ILE A 253 -22.16 5.32 8.33
C ILE A 253 -22.95 4.34 9.20
N LYS A 254 -23.02 3.08 8.78
CA LYS A 254 -23.67 1.98 9.52
C LYS A 254 -22.60 1.10 10.16
N THR A 255 -22.75 0.72 11.43
CA THR A 255 -21.70 0.00 12.18
C THR A 255 -21.61 -1.49 11.86
N ASN A 256 -22.73 -2.15 11.50
CA ASN A 256 -22.85 -3.59 11.27
C ASN A 256 -22.40 -4.48 12.44
N VAL A 257 -22.31 -3.93 13.65
CA VAL A 257 -21.97 -4.65 14.87
C VAL A 257 -22.83 -4.16 16.04
N GLY A 258 -23.02 -5.02 17.03
CA GLY A 258 -23.75 -4.68 18.26
C GLY A 258 -25.20 -4.26 17.97
N ALA A 259 -25.54 -3.03 18.35
CA ALA A 259 -26.86 -2.44 18.10
C ALA A 259 -27.10 -2.00 16.65
N ASP A 260 -26.12 -2.20 15.76
CA ASP A 260 -26.20 -1.93 14.33
C ASP A 260 -26.68 -0.50 13.98
N LEU A 261 -26.09 0.48 14.67
CA LEU A 261 -26.49 1.88 14.58
C LEU A 261 -26.07 2.49 13.24
N THR A 262 -26.92 3.35 12.70
CA THR A 262 -26.63 4.15 11.50
C THR A 262 -26.53 5.62 11.86
N TYR A 263 -25.36 6.21 11.65
CA TYR A 263 -25.03 7.61 11.93
C TYR A 263 -25.07 8.46 10.66
N THR A 264 -25.33 9.76 10.82
CA THR A 264 -25.37 10.77 9.76
C THR A 264 -24.76 12.08 10.25
N PRO A 265 -24.41 13.02 9.35
CA PRO A 265 -23.97 14.37 9.73
C PRO A 265 -24.97 15.19 10.59
N LEU A 266 -26.20 14.71 10.78
CA LEU A 266 -27.22 15.36 11.63
C LEU A 266 -27.26 14.81 13.06
N ASP A 267 -26.53 13.73 13.35
CA ASP A 267 -26.33 13.29 14.74
C ASP A 267 -25.44 14.31 15.48
N THR A 268 -25.29 14.16 16.81
CA THR A 268 -24.46 15.13 17.55
C THR A 268 -23.01 15.09 17.07
N THR A 269 -22.29 16.21 17.23
CA THR A 269 -20.91 16.38 16.71
C THR A 269 -20.01 15.20 17.05
N ASN A 270 -20.01 14.74 18.31
CA ASN A 270 -19.20 13.62 18.75
C ASN A 270 -19.68 12.27 18.22
N GLU A 271 -21.00 12.04 18.11
CA GLU A 271 -21.50 10.79 17.53
C GLU A 271 -21.12 10.64 16.07
N TRP A 272 -21.27 11.70 15.29
CA TRP A 272 -20.87 11.69 13.89
C TRP A 272 -19.36 11.54 13.72
N LEU A 273 -18.57 12.28 14.52
CA LEU A 273 -17.12 12.15 14.50
C LEU A 273 -16.64 10.76 14.93
N LEU A 274 -17.26 10.15 15.94
CA LEU A 274 -16.97 8.77 16.33
C LEU A 274 -17.31 7.80 15.21
N ALA A 275 -18.42 7.99 14.49
CA ALA A 275 -18.76 7.16 13.34
C ALA A 275 -17.69 7.22 12.24
N LYS A 276 -17.14 8.41 11.96
CA LYS A 276 -16.01 8.59 11.04
C LYS A 276 -14.74 7.89 11.54
N ILE A 277 -14.44 8.02 12.84
CA ILE A 277 -13.31 7.32 13.48
C ILE A 277 -13.47 5.79 13.36
N MET A 278 -14.66 5.24 13.68
CA MET A 278 -14.95 3.81 13.55
C MET A 278 -14.74 3.32 12.12
N PHE A 279 -15.24 4.07 11.13
CA PHE A 279 -15.02 3.77 9.72
C PHE A 279 -13.52 3.81 9.39
N ASN A 280 -12.77 4.79 9.88
CA ASN A 280 -11.33 4.90 9.61
C ASN A 280 -10.50 3.79 10.28
N VAL A 281 -10.92 3.24 11.43
CA VAL A 281 -10.32 1.99 11.97
C VAL A 281 -10.47 0.84 10.97
N ASN A 282 -11.69 0.67 10.43
CA ASN A 282 -11.96 -0.39 9.45
C ASN A 282 -11.20 -0.18 8.15
N ASP A 283 -11.18 1.06 7.67
CA ASP A 283 -10.57 1.44 6.41
C ASP A 283 -9.05 1.35 6.45
N PHE A 284 -8.44 1.73 7.56
CA PHE A 284 -7.00 1.57 7.76
C PHE A 284 -6.60 0.10 7.74
N PHE A 285 -7.33 -0.77 8.46
CA PHE A 285 -7.11 -2.22 8.37
C PHE A 285 -7.21 -2.71 6.92
N HIS A 286 -8.27 -2.32 6.18
CA HIS A 286 -8.41 -2.68 4.78
C HIS A 286 -7.20 -2.24 3.96
N GLY A 287 -6.81 -0.97 4.01
CA GLY A 287 -5.69 -0.45 3.23
C GLY A 287 -4.37 -1.17 3.53
N GLN A 288 -4.08 -1.42 4.81
CA GLN A 288 -2.85 -2.09 5.23
C GLN A 288 -2.81 -3.58 4.89
N VAL A 289 -3.94 -4.30 4.85
CA VAL A 289 -3.88 -5.71 4.42
C VAL A 289 -4.04 -5.83 2.90
N TYR A 290 -4.87 -4.99 2.27
CA TYR A 290 -5.07 -4.99 0.82
C TYR A 290 -3.77 -4.73 0.04
N HIS A 291 -2.91 -3.81 0.49
CA HIS A 291 -1.65 -3.56 -0.23
C HIS A 291 -0.72 -4.77 -0.23
N LEU A 292 -0.65 -5.53 0.88
CA LEU A 292 0.13 -6.78 0.95
C LEU A 292 -0.27 -7.71 -0.20
N LEU A 293 -1.58 -7.85 -0.41
CA LEU A 293 -2.13 -8.73 -1.45
C LEU A 293 -1.95 -8.15 -2.86
N ASN A 294 -2.37 -6.89 -3.07
CA ASN A 294 -2.48 -6.30 -4.40
C ASN A 294 -1.14 -5.85 -4.98
N SER A 295 -0.17 -5.44 -4.15
CA SER A 295 1.16 -5.06 -4.63
C SER A 295 2.19 -6.15 -4.38
N HIS A 296 2.41 -6.58 -3.13
CA HIS A 296 3.50 -7.51 -2.81
C HIS A 296 3.24 -8.90 -3.40
N ASP A 297 2.18 -9.59 -2.98
CA ASP A 297 1.90 -10.96 -3.42
C ASP A 297 1.80 -11.10 -4.94
N VAL A 298 1.09 -10.17 -5.60
CA VAL A 298 0.90 -10.13 -7.06
C VAL A 298 2.22 -9.91 -7.80
N ALA A 299 3.01 -8.91 -7.40
CA ALA A 299 4.27 -8.61 -8.08
C ALA A 299 5.30 -9.73 -7.87
N GLU A 300 5.36 -10.28 -6.66
CA GLU A 300 6.27 -11.36 -6.28
C GLU A 300 6.07 -12.63 -7.12
N ILE A 301 4.83 -13.05 -7.36
CA ILE A 301 4.55 -14.29 -8.10
C ILE A 301 4.76 -14.14 -9.61
N VAL A 302 4.42 -12.97 -10.16
CA VAL A 302 4.68 -12.64 -11.57
C VAL A 302 6.19 -12.62 -11.83
N TYR A 303 6.96 -12.07 -10.90
CA TYR A 303 8.42 -12.07 -10.97
C TYR A 303 9.03 -13.46 -10.74
N LEU A 304 8.48 -14.26 -9.83
CA LEU A 304 8.95 -15.63 -9.59
C LEU A 304 8.82 -16.51 -10.84
N ALA A 305 7.69 -16.39 -11.54
CA ALA A 305 7.49 -17.04 -12.83
C ALA A 305 8.53 -16.58 -13.87
N ALA A 306 8.85 -15.29 -13.92
CA ALA A 306 9.87 -14.74 -14.81
C ALA A 306 11.29 -15.25 -14.47
N LEU A 307 11.67 -15.27 -13.19
CA LEU A 307 12.96 -15.79 -12.71
C LEU A 307 13.22 -17.22 -13.16
N ARG A 308 12.16 -18.05 -13.19
CA ARG A 308 12.21 -19.45 -13.59
C ARG A 308 12.23 -19.70 -15.10
N THR A 309 11.94 -18.70 -15.93
CA THR A 309 11.69 -18.91 -17.38
C THR A 309 12.50 -18.03 -18.31
N LEU A 310 12.92 -16.83 -17.88
CA LEU A 310 13.75 -15.92 -18.65
C LEU A 310 15.23 -16.10 -18.25
N SER A 311 16.20 -16.04 -19.16
CA SER A 311 17.64 -16.05 -18.79
C SER A 311 18.03 -14.77 -18.02
N SER A 312 19.08 -14.82 -17.17
CA SER A 312 19.69 -13.63 -16.56
C SER A 312 20.18 -12.60 -17.58
N ARG A 313 20.38 -13.01 -18.84
CA ARG A 313 20.69 -12.15 -19.99
C ARG A 313 19.46 -11.53 -20.66
N HIS A 314 18.25 -11.91 -20.27
CA HIS A 314 17.03 -11.45 -20.93
C HIS A 314 16.71 -9.99 -20.51
N PRO A 315 16.52 -9.04 -21.47
CA PRO A 315 16.25 -7.64 -21.14
C PRO A 315 15.04 -7.45 -20.22
N VAL A 316 13.95 -8.19 -20.46
CA VAL A 316 12.74 -8.12 -19.62
C VAL A 316 13.01 -8.60 -18.19
N LEU A 317 13.84 -9.63 -17.98
CA LEU A 317 14.17 -10.08 -16.63
C LEU A 317 14.96 -9.00 -15.88
N ASN A 318 15.96 -8.40 -16.52
CA ASN A 318 16.74 -7.31 -15.93
C ASN A 318 15.87 -6.12 -15.48
N LEU A 319 14.88 -5.74 -16.31
CA LEU A 319 13.91 -4.73 -15.92
C LEU A 319 13.09 -5.18 -14.69
N MET A 320 12.62 -6.42 -14.65
CA MET A 320 11.87 -6.96 -13.52
C MET A 320 12.73 -7.02 -12.25
N GLU A 321 14.01 -7.42 -12.33
CA GLU A 321 14.93 -7.43 -11.19
C GLU A 321 15.11 -6.02 -10.60
N ARG A 322 15.15 -5.00 -11.47
CA ARG A 322 15.16 -3.59 -11.03
C ARG A 322 13.89 -3.24 -10.26
N LEU A 323 12.71 -3.52 -10.83
CA LEU A 323 11.43 -3.19 -10.17
C LEU A 323 11.24 -3.94 -8.84
N MET A 324 11.74 -5.17 -8.77
CA MET A 324 11.56 -6.09 -7.64
C MET A 324 12.72 -6.05 -6.64
N TYR A 325 13.52 -4.99 -6.66
CA TYR A 325 14.59 -4.76 -5.69
C TYR A 325 14.05 -4.89 -4.25
N GLN A 326 14.65 -5.78 -3.45
CA GLN A 326 14.27 -6.09 -2.07
C GLN A 326 12.87 -6.71 -1.85
N ALA A 327 12.08 -6.99 -2.89
CA ALA A 327 10.69 -7.43 -2.72
C ALA A 327 10.58 -8.71 -1.88
N TYR A 328 11.49 -9.67 -2.04
CA TYR A 328 11.46 -10.92 -1.28
C TYR A 328 11.99 -10.81 0.16
N ALA A 329 12.24 -9.59 0.65
CA ALA A 329 12.48 -9.31 2.06
C ALA A 329 11.16 -9.21 2.86
N ILE A 330 10.11 -8.71 2.20
CA ILE A 330 8.96 -8.14 2.90
C ILE A 330 8.14 -9.20 3.63
N ARG A 331 7.69 -10.25 2.93
CA ARG A 331 6.89 -11.30 3.58
C ARG A 331 7.62 -12.06 4.69
N PRO A 332 8.89 -12.49 4.53
CA PRO A 332 9.62 -13.15 5.63
C PRO A 332 9.83 -12.24 6.85
N ILE A 333 10.13 -10.96 6.64
CA ILE A 333 10.32 -10.01 7.75
C ILE A 333 8.98 -9.71 8.40
N GLY A 334 7.95 -9.39 7.60
CA GLY A 334 6.59 -9.16 8.04
C GLY A 334 6.07 -10.31 8.88
N ASP A 335 6.29 -11.56 8.46
CA ASP A 335 5.87 -12.74 9.21
C ASP A 335 6.57 -12.88 10.57
N ARG A 336 7.85 -12.50 10.67
CA ARG A 336 8.66 -12.63 11.89
C ARG A 336 8.52 -11.49 12.88
N VAL A 337 8.24 -10.27 12.42
CA VAL A 337 8.28 -9.05 13.27
C VAL A 337 6.98 -8.27 13.33
N LEU A 338 6.16 -8.32 12.27
CA LEU A 338 4.94 -7.52 12.17
C LEU A 338 3.71 -8.38 12.50
N PHE A 339 3.54 -9.49 11.79
CA PHE A 339 2.40 -10.41 11.85
C PHE A 339 2.68 -11.69 12.64
N ASN A 340 3.79 -11.79 13.35
CA ASN A 340 3.98 -12.86 14.34
C ASN A 340 3.03 -12.65 15.53
N PRO A 341 2.66 -13.72 16.27
CA PRO A 341 1.88 -13.59 17.49
C PRO A 341 2.52 -12.60 18.48
N GLY A 342 1.77 -11.57 18.86
CA GLY A 342 2.23 -10.50 19.74
C GLY A 342 3.20 -9.51 19.09
N GLY A 343 3.37 -9.55 17.77
CA GLY A 343 4.20 -8.63 16.98
C GLY A 343 3.63 -7.21 16.87
N PHE A 344 4.26 -6.35 16.06
CA PHE A 344 3.87 -4.94 15.97
C PHE A 344 2.42 -4.73 15.52
N PHE A 345 1.86 -5.62 14.70
CA PHE A 345 0.47 -5.55 14.28
C PHE A 345 -0.47 -5.81 15.46
N ASP A 346 -0.31 -6.94 16.15
CA ASP A 346 -1.12 -7.32 17.31
C ASP A 346 -1.06 -6.26 18.44
N GLN A 347 0.09 -5.60 18.63
CA GLN A 347 0.28 -4.59 19.67
C GLN A 347 -0.52 -3.29 19.44
N ASN A 348 -0.89 -2.99 18.19
CA ASN A 348 -1.44 -1.70 17.78
C ASN A 348 -2.86 -1.78 17.20
N PHE A 349 -3.20 -2.86 16.48
CA PHE A 349 -4.46 -2.97 15.74
C PHE A 349 -5.59 -3.59 16.57
N ALA A 350 -6.84 -3.33 16.15
CA ALA A 350 -8.01 -3.95 16.77
C ALA A 350 -8.07 -5.48 16.57
N PHE A 351 -7.69 -5.95 15.38
CA PHE A 351 -7.64 -7.36 15.04
C PHE A 351 -6.22 -7.91 15.16
N SER A 352 -6.08 -9.22 15.35
CA SER A 352 -4.78 -9.89 15.37
C SER A 352 -4.32 -10.30 13.97
N ASN A 353 -3.08 -10.77 13.87
CA ASN A 353 -2.49 -11.37 12.67
C ASN A 353 -3.31 -12.51 12.05
N ALA A 354 -4.18 -13.17 12.84
CA ALA A 354 -5.09 -14.19 12.31
C ALA A 354 -6.11 -13.60 11.32
N ALA A 355 -6.63 -12.39 11.61
CA ALA A 355 -7.55 -11.70 10.71
C ALA A 355 -6.86 -11.25 9.40
N VAL A 356 -5.56 -10.92 9.46
CA VAL A 356 -4.75 -10.61 8.26
C VAL A 356 -4.70 -11.82 7.32
N ARG A 357 -4.43 -13.01 7.86
CA ARG A 357 -4.38 -14.27 7.10
C ARG A 357 -5.75 -14.65 6.53
N GLN A 358 -6.81 -14.46 7.32
CA GLN A 358 -8.17 -14.69 6.86
C GLN A 358 -8.56 -13.74 5.73
N PHE A 359 -8.22 -12.45 5.85
CA PHE A 359 -8.43 -11.48 4.78
C PHE A 359 -7.67 -11.88 3.51
N GLY A 360 -6.42 -12.34 3.64
CA GLY A 360 -5.62 -12.89 2.53
C GLY A 360 -6.38 -13.97 1.75
N ALA A 361 -6.84 -15.00 2.47
CA ALA A 361 -7.58 -16.13 1.86
C ALA A 361 -8.90 -15.70 1.20
N GLU A 362 -9.58 -14.68 1.75
CA GLU A 362 -10.87 -14.20 1.24
C GLU A 362 -10.71 -13.28 0.00
N PHE A 363 -9.75 -12.35 0.03
CA PHE A 363 -9.67 -11.25 -0.92
C PHE A 363 -8.61 -11.42 -2.00
N TYR A 364 -7.54 -12.20 -1.76
CA TYR A 364 -6.54 -12.47 -2.79
C TYR A 364 -7.15 -13.12 -4.05
N PRO A 365 -7.94 -14.21 -3.96
CA PRO A 365 -8.46 -14.88 -5.16
C PRO A 365 -9.54 -14.10 -5.92
N THR A 366 -10.18 -13.11 -5.29
CA THR A 366 -11.43 -12.52 -5.81
C THR A 366 -11.35 -11.03 -6.11
N VAL A 367 -10.41 -10.30 -5.48
CA VAL A 367 -10.30 -8.85 -5.60
C VAL A 367 -8.84 -8.41 -5.77
N ALA A 368 -8.01 -8.67 -4.76
CA ALA A 368 -6.67 -8.08 -4.69
C ALA A 368 -5.66 -8.75 -5.62
N GLY A 369 -5.78 -10.06 -5.84
CA GLY A 369 -4.83 -10.84 -6.65
C GLY A 369 -5.06 -10.80 -8.17
N LEU A 370 -6.13 -10.15 -8.64
CA LEU A 370 -6.52 -10.12 -10.05
C LEU A 370 -5.63 -9.18 -10.88
N PHE A 371 -4.70 -9.72 -11.67
CA PHE A 371 -3.68 -8.92 -12.35
C PHE A 371 -4.27 -7.92 -13.37
N GLN A 372 -5.02 -8.38 -14.38
CA GLN A 372 -5.54 -7.49 -15.43
C GLN A 372 -6.66 -6.58 -14.94
N ARG A 373 -7.60 -7.08 -14.13
CA ARG A 373 -8.67 -6.26 -13.55
C ARG A 373 -8.17 -5.15 -12.61
N ASN A 374 -6.96 -5.30 -12.05
CA ASN A 374 -6.32 -4.27 -11.24
C ASN A 374 -5.39 -3.34 -12.02
N TYR A 375 -5.40 -3.39 -13.36
CA TYR A 375 -4.83 -2.31 -14.17
C TYR A 375 -5.49 -0.98 -13.80
N PHE A 376 -4.68 0.07 -13.69
CA PHE A 376 -5.06 1.33 -13.04
C PHE A 376 -6.42 1.87 -13.50
N GLU A 377 -6.61 2.13 -14.79
CA GLU A 377 -7.90 2.66 -15.26
C GLU A 377 -9.02 1.62 -15.32
N ASP A 378 -8.70 0.33 -15.53
CA ASP A 378 -9.70 -0.73 -15.61
C ASP A 378 -10.33 -1.01 -14.23
N ASN A 379 -9.53 -0.97 -13.16
CA ASN A 379 -10.00 -1.03 -11.78
C ASN A 379 -10.91 0.16 -11.44
N LEU A 380 -10.53 1.38 -11.86
CA LEU A 380 -11.35 2.59 -11.62
C LEU A 380 -12.67 2.55 -12.41
N ARG A 381 -12.64 2.04 -13.64
CA ARG A 381 -13.83 1.86 -14.47
C ARG A 381 -14.76 0.79 -13.92
N SER A 382 -14.23 -0.35 -13.48
CA SER A 382 -15.03 -1.46 -12.93
C SER A 382 -15.79 -1.05 -11.67
N ARG A 383 -15.22 -0.14 -10.87
CA ARG A 383 -15.87 0.48 -9.69
C ARG A 383 -16.75 1.69 -10.02
N GLY A 384 -16.89 2.06 -11.29
CA GLY A 384 -17.73 3.17 -11.74
C GLY A 384 -17.21 4.56 -11.38
N LEU A 385 -15.91 4.70 -11.09
CA LEU A 385 -15.28 5.97 -10.70
C LEU A 385 -14.78 6.77 -11.90
N LEU A 386 -14.50 6.10 -13.02
CA LEU A 386 -14.00 6.69 -14.25
C LEU A 386 -14.94 6.35 -15.43
N HIS A 387 -15.25 7.35 -16.27
CA HIS A 387 -16.09 7.21 -17.47
C HIS A 387 -17.38 6.40 -17.27
N SER A 388 -18.02 6.53 -16.10
CA SER A 388 -19.23 5.79 -15.80
C SER A 388 -20.40 6.31 -16.63
N SER A 389 -21.11 5.39 -17.28
CA SER A 389 -22.40 5.68 -17.93
C SER A 389 -23.57 5.69 -16.93
N SER A 390 -23.33 5.31 -15.67
CA SER A 390 -24.38 5.17 -14.67
C SER A 390 -24.55 6.41 -13.79
N GLY A 391 -23.71 7.45 -13.93
CA GLY A 391 -23.78 8.67 -13.11
C GLY A 391 -22.76 9.74 -13.53
N PRO A 392 -22.80 10.93 -12.92
CA PRO A 392 -21.92 12.05 -13.26
C PRO A 392 -20.45 11.78 -12.90
N LYS A 393 -19.53 12.44 -13.60
CA LYS A 393 -18.09 12.45 -13.29
C LYS A 393 -17.85 13.02 -11.88
N LEU A 394 -16.87 12.48 -11.16
CA LEU A 394 -16.34 13.10 -9.94
C LEU A 394 -15.59 14.38 -10.31
N SER A 395 -15.86 15.47 -9.59
CA SER A 395 -15.28 16.79 -9.85
C SER A 395 -13.80 16.83 -9.51
N HIS A 396 -13.44 16.18 -8.40
CA HIS A 396 -12.07 15.95 -7.98
C HIS A 396 -11.85 14.46 -7.73
N PHE A 397 -10.78 13.90 -8.28
CA PHE A 397 -10.31 12.55 -7.95
C PHE A 397 -8.77 12.56 -7.90
N PRO A 398 -8.19 13.03 -6.79
CA PRO A 398 -6.74 13.29 -6.67
C PRO A 398 -5.86 12.08 -7.01
N PHE A 399 -6.23 10.87 -6.56
CA PHE A 399 -5.52 9.63 -6.91
C PHE A 399 -5.51 9.38 -8.43
N TYR A 400 -6.64 9.59 -9.11
CA TYR A 400 -6.71 9.41 -10.56
C TYR A 400 -5.91 10.49 -11.30
N GLU A 401 -6.03 11.74 -10.88
CA GLU A 401 -5.38 12.89 -11.52
C GLU A 401 -3.85 12.74 -11.51
N ASP A 402 -3.27 12.42 -10.36
CA ASP A 402 -1.83 12.19 -10.23
C ASP A 402 -1.41 10.87 -10.88
N GLY A 403 -2.19 9.81 -10.64
CA GLY A 403 -1.91 8.49 -11.17
C GLY A 403 -1.89 8.44 -12.68
N LYS A 404 -2.78 9.19 -13.34
CA LYS A 404 -2.83 9.29 -14.81
C LYS A 404 -1.57 9.93 -15.38
N GLU A 405 -1.06 10.99 -14.77
CA GLU A 405 0.18 11.63 -15.22
C GLU A 405 1.38 10.69 -15.02
N ILE A 406 1.49 10.09 -13.84
CA ILE A 406 2.58 9.19 -13.48
C ILE A 406 2.59 7.93 -14.35
N ILE A 407 1.46 7.22 -14.46
CA ILE A 407 1.38 5.99 -15.26
C ILE A 407 1.59 6.27 -16.75
N GLY A 408 1.19 7.46 -17.24
CA GLY A 408 1.48 7.90 -18.61
C GLY A 408 2.97 8.07 -18.87
N VAL A 409 3.75 8.55 -17.89
CA VAL A 409 5.22 8.65 -17.99
C VAL A 409 5.88 7.28 -17.89
N ILE A 410 5.42 6.42 -16.96
CA ILE A 410 5.87 5.02 -16.86
C ILE A 410 5.66 4.30 -18.20
N ARG A 411 4.44 4.36 -18.74
CA ARG A 411 4.08 3.67 -19.97
C ARG A 411 4.95 4.10 -21.15
N LYS A 412 5.23 5.40 -21.31
CA LYS A 412 6.10 5.90 -22.38
C LYS A 412 7.51 5.34 -22.31
N PHE A 413 8.08 5.19 -21.11
CA PHE A 413 9.37 4.52 -20.96
C PHE A 413 9.28 3.05 -21.35
N ILE A 414 8.26 2.34 -20.84
CA ILE A 414 8.06 0.91 -21.12
C ILE A 414 7.83 0.67 -22.62
N GLU A 415 7.09 1.54 -23.31
CA GLU A 415 6.91 1.51 -24.77
C GLU A 415 8.26 1.61 -25.48
N ALA A 416 9.08 2.62 -25.15
CA ALA A 416 10.40 2.77 -25.74
C ALA A 416 11.33 1.58 -25.44
N PHE A 417 11.26 1.02 -24.23
CA PHE A 417 12.01 -0.18 -23.84
C PHE A 417 11.57 -1.41 -24.63
N VAL A 418 10.26 -1.67 -24.74
CA VAL A 418 9.71 -2.83 -25.47
C VAL A 418 9.96 -2.69 -26.97
N GLU A 419 9.82 -1.50 -27.55
CA GLU A 419 10.11 -1.28 -28.98
C GLU A 419 11.60 -1.36 -29.29
N ALA A 420 12.46 -0.91 -28.39
CA ALA A 420 13.90 -1.11 -28.51
C ALA A 420 14.27 -2.59 -28.38
N THR A 421 13.59 -3.35 -27.53
CA THR A 421 13.86 -4.78 -27.33
C THR A 421 13.31 -5.62 -28.48
N TYR A 422 12.06 -5.39 -28.88
CA TYR A 422 11.33 -6.16 -29.89
C TYR A 422 10.99 -5.29 -31.10
N ALA A 423 11.68 -5.53 -32.21
CA ALA A 423 11.47 -4.77 -33.46
C ALA A 423 10.05 -4.94 -34.05
N SER A 424 9.35 -6.03 -33.73
CA SER A 424 7.96 -6.27 -34.14
C SER A 424 7.26 -7.27 -33.23
N ASP A 425 5.94 -7.31 -33.32
CA ASP A 425 5.09 -8.31 -32.65
C ASP A 425 5.49 -9.76 -33.03
N ARG A 426 6.01 -9.96 -34.26
CA ARG A 426 6.53 -11.26 -34.70
C ARG A 426 7.78 -11.68 -33.93
N VAL A 427 8.70 -10.76 -33.65
CA VAL A 427 9.92 -11.07 -32.86
C VAL A 427 9.51 -11.47 -31.44
N LEU A 428 8.57 -10.73 -30.84
CA LEU A 428 8.02 -11.03 -29.52
C LEU A 428 7.30 -12.38 -29.47
N ALA A 429 6.47 -12.68 -30.47
CA ALA A 429 5.76 -13.97 -30.53
C ALA A 429 6.71 -15.18 -30.69
N ASN A 430 7.91 -14.95 -31.25
CA ASN A 430 8.95 -15.98 -31.43
C ASN A 430 9.95 -16.08 -30.27
N ASP A 431 9.83 -15.22 -29.26
CA ASP A 431 10.64 -15.27 -28.05
C ASP A 431 10.13 -16.40 -27.13
N TRP A 432 10.78 -17.56 -27.21
CA TRP A 432 10.36 -18.76 -26.48
C TRP A 432 10.50 -18.62 -24.96
N GLU A 433 11.39 -17.76 -24.46
CA GLU A 433 11.51 -17.49 -23.03
C GLU A 433 10.32 -16.66 -22.55
N LEU A 434 9.98 -15.62 -23.30
CA LEU A 434 8.79 -14.82 -23.01
C LEU A 434 7.52 -15.67 -23.05
N GLN A 435 7.34 -16.53 -24.07
CA GLN A 435 6.18 -17.42 -24.11
C GLN A 435 6.16 -18.43 -22.96
N ALA A 436 7.34 -18.92 -22.53
CA ALA A 436 7.46 -19.77 -21.34
C ALA A 436 7.05 -19.01 -20.07
N TRP A 437 7.46 -17.76 -19.89
CA TRP A 437 7.04 -16.93 -18.75
C TRP A 437 5.52 -16.78 -18.69
N ILE A 438 4.87 -16.45 -19.81
CA ILE A 438 3.41 -16.29 -19.84
C ILE A 438 2.69 -17.62 -19.57
N THR A 439 3.21 -18.72 -20.11
CA THR A 439 2.67 -20.07 -19.84
C THR A 439 2.85 -20.48 -18.37
N GLU A 440 4.03 -20.20 -17.81
CA GLU A 440 4.36 -20.48 -16.40
C GLU A 440 3.45 -19.68 -15.46
N SER A 441 3.25 -18.39 -15.75
CA SER A 441 2.37 -17.50 -14.99
C SER A 441 0.92 -18.02 -14.94
N ASN A 442 0.37 -18.45 -16.07
CA ASN A 442 -0.99 -19.00 -16.14
C ASN A 442 -1.11 -20.45 -15.66
N GLY A 443 0.01 -21.17 -15.51
CA GLY A 443 0.07 -22.58 -15.15
C GLY A 443 0.64 -22.78 -13.74
N PRO A 444 1.87 -23.30 -13.60
CA PRO A 444 2.48 -23.60 -12.30
C PRO A 444 2.47 -22.45 -11.28
N ALA A 445 2.67 -21.20 -11.69
CA ALA A 445 2.71 -20.06 -10.78
C ALA A 445 1.32 -19.61 -10.30
N LYS A 446 0.25 -20.02 -11.00
CA LYS A 446 -1.15 -19.70 -10.68
C LYS A 446 -1.41 -18.19 -10.50
N VAL A 447 -0.80 -17.35 -11.34
CA VAL A 447 -1.10 -15.92 -11.36
C VAL A 447 -2.54 -15.73 -11.80
N ILE A 448 -3.32 -14.98 -11.01
CA ILE A 448 -4.76 -14.84 -11.22
C ILE A 448 -5.03 -13.72 -12.22
N ASP A 449 -5.88 -14.00 -13.21
CA ASP A 449 -6.30 -13.01 -14.22
C ASP A 449 -5.11 -12.42 -14.99
N PHE A 450 -4.14 -13.26 -15.35
CA PHE A 450 -2.96 -12.88 -16.13
C PHE A 450 -3.21 -13.02 -17.64
N PRO A 451 -2.57 -12.23 -18.52
CA PRO A 451 -2.73 -12.37 -19.96
C PRO A 451 -2.42 -13.80 -20.43
N SER A 452 -3.32 -14.38 -21.22
CA SER A 452 -3.19 -15.77 -21.67
C SER A 452 -2.09 -15.96 -22.71
N ALA A 453 -1.46 -17.14 -22.71
CA ALA A 453 -0.51 -17.54 -23.73
C ALA A 453 -1.22 -17.92 -25.06
N PRO A 454 -0.57 -17.74 -26.23
CA PRO A 454 0.69 -17.03 -26.41
C PRO A 454 0.50 -15.50 -26.40
N LEU A 455 1.51 -14.77 -25.93
CA LEU A 455 1.57 -13.32 -25.99
C LEU A 455 1.97 -12.90 -27.41
N ARG A 456 1.05 -12.29 -28.15
CA ARG A 456 1.21 -12.03 -29.59
C ARG A 456 1.47 -10.57 -29.94
N SER A 457 1.31 -9.64 -29.00
CA SER A 457 1.51 -8.21 -29.27
C SER A 457 2.40 -7.53 -28.25
N ARG A 458 3.25 -6.62 -28.72
CA ARG A 458 4.06 -5.72 -27.87
C ARG A 458 3.18 -4.92 -26.91
N LYS A 459 1.96 -4.55 -27.34
CA LYS A 459 1.01 -3.86 -26.46
C LYS A 459 0.73 -4.64 -25.17
N GLN A 460 0.55 -5.96 -25.25
CA GLN A 460 0.25 -6.78 -24.07
C GLN A 460 1.46 -6.82 -23.12
N LEU A 461 2.68 -6.91 -23.65
CA LEU A 461 3.90 -6.85 -22.82
C LEU A 461 4.07 -5.46 -22.19
N ILE A 462 3.80 -4.39 -22.94
CA ILE A 462 3.79 -3.01 -22.42
C ILE A 462 2.80 -2.89 -21.26
N ASP A 463 1.61 -3.46 -21.39
CA ASP A 463 0.58 -3.43 -20.34
C ASP A 463 1.05 -4.18 -19.07
N ILE A 464 1.62 -5.38 -19.21
CA ILE A 464 2.19 -6.16 -18.09
C ILE A 464 3.28 -5.36 -17.36
N LEU A 465 4.28 -4.85 -18.10
CA LEU A 465 5.44 -4.19 -17.49
C LEU A 465 5.10 -2.80 -16.93
N THR A 466 4.15 -2.09 -17.55
CA THR A 466 3.60 -0.84 -16.99
C THR A 466 2.89 -1.12 -15.69
N HIS A 467 2.10 -2.20 -15.60
CA HIS A 467 1.41 -2.57 -14.37
C HIS A 467 2.38 -2.98 -13.27
N MET A 468 3.42 -3.77 -13.57
CA MET A 468 4.47 -4.10 -12.61
C MET A 468 5.13 -2.84 -12.03
N ALA A 469 5.56 -1.90 -12.88
CA ALA A 469 6.14 -0.63 -12.43
C ALA A 469 5.16 0.23 -11.62
N TRP A 470 3.86 0.20 -11.97
CA TRP A 470 2.80 0.85 -11.20
C TRP A 470 2.62 0.23 -9.81
N LEU A 471 2.64 -1.11 -9.70
CA LEU A 471 2.51 -1.79 -8.42
C LEU A 471 3.65 -1.43 -7.47
N THR A 472 4.90 -1.52 -7.96
CA THR A 472 6.09 -1.35 -7.12
C THR A 472 6.42 0.10 -6.79
N GLY A 473 6.14 1.03 -7.71
CA GLY A 473 6.55 2.43 -7.58
C GLY A 473 5.42 3.42 -7.30
N VAL A 474 4.15 2.98 -7.24
CA VAL A 474 3.01 3.87 -7.00
C VAL A 474 1.94 3.24 -6.10
N SER A 475 1.32 2.14 -6.54
CA SER A 475 0.17 1.52 -5.86
C SER A 475 0.48 1.19 -4.40
N HIS A 476 1.67 0.64 -4.15
CA HIS A 476 2.16 0.35 -2.82
C HIS A 476 2.21 1.59 -1.92
N HIS A 477 2.78 2.70 -2.41
CA HIS A 477 3.03 3.89 -1.59
C HIS A 477 1.78 4.73 -1.31
N VAL A 478 0.72 4.56 -2.11
CA VAL A 478 -0.60 5.17 -1.86
C VAL A 478 -1.30 4.51 -0.67
N LEU A 479 -0.96 3.26 -0.31
CA LEU A 479 -1.61 2.55 0.81
C LEU A 479 -0.68 2.37 2.02
N ASN A 480 0.61 2.16 1.77
CA ASN A 480 1.63 1.93 2.79
C ASN A 480 2.75 2.98 2.66
N GLN A 481 4.03 2.62 2.84
CA GLN A 481 5.14 3.55 2.85
C GLN A 481 4.90 4.69 3.87
N GLY A 482 4.99 5.95 3.41
CA GLY A 482 4.77 7.13 4.23
C GLY A 482 3.30 7.56 4.31
N GLU A 483 2.38 6.99 3.52
CA GLU A 483 0.97 7.40 3.54
C GLU A 483 0.33 7.23 4.94
N PRO A 484 0.54 6.10 5.66
CA PRO A 484 0.00 5.96 7.02
C PRO A 484 0.45 7.03 8.00
N VAL A 485 1.74 7.33 8.06
CA VAL A 485 2.25 8.29 9.05
C VAL A 485 1.95 9.74 8.67
N THR A 486 1.80 10.02 7.38
CA THR A 486 1.56 11.39 6.90
C THR A 486 0.09 11.74 6.75
N ALA A 487 -0.80 10.77 6.53
CA ALA A 487 -2.23 11.03 6.33
C ALA A 487 -3.15 9.93 6.91
N SER A 488 -3.16 8.72 6.34
CA SER A 488 -4.22 7.74 6.61
C SER A 488 -4.22 7.14 8.02
N GLY A 489 -3.16 7.33 8.80
CA GLY A 489 -3.02 6.92 10.20
C GLY A 489 -2.77 8.09 11.16
N VAL A 490 -3.11 9.33 10.77
CA VAL A 490 -2.97 10.52 11.61
C VAL A 490 -4.08 10.58 12.67
N LEU A 491 -3.68 10.64 13.93
CA LEU A 491 -4.56 10.80 15.09
C LEU A 491 -5.06 12.25 15.19
N PRO A 492 -6.26 12.48 15.74
CA PRO A 492 -7.14 11.49 16.40
C PRO A 492 -8.13 10.78 15.45
N LEU A 493 -8.21 11.17 14.18
CA LEU A 493 -9.23 10.67 13.25
C LEU A 493 -8.99 9.22 12.81
N HIS A 494 -7.73 8.76 12.84
CA HIS A 494 -7.33 7.44 12.32
C HIS A 494 -6.60 6.58 13.37
N PRO A 495 -7.24 6.19 14.48
CA PRO A 495 -6.64 5.23 15.38
C PRO A 495 -6.60 3.84 14.73
N LEU A 496 -5.65 2.99 15.13
CA LEU A 496 -5.56 1.60 14.64
C LEU A 496 -6.51 0.65 15.37
N SER A 497 -7.09 1.11 16.48
CA SER A 497 -8.07 0.39 17.27
C SER A 497 -8.93 1.36 18.09
N LEU A 498 -10.14 0.92 18.43
CA LEU A 498 -10.93 1.57 19.46
C LEU A 498 -10.61 0.95 20.83
N TYR A 499 -10.62 1.78 21.87
CA TYR A 499 -10.30 1.37 23.25
C TYR A 499 -11.52 1.27 24.16
N SER A 500 -12.71 1.58 23.63
CA SER A 500 -14.01 1.38 24.28
C SER A 500 -15.00 0.66 23.35
N PRO A 501 -15.99 -0.08 23.89
CA PRO A 501 -16.99 -0.77 23.07
C PRO A 501 -17.74 0.15 22.12
N VAL A 502 -18.11 -0.36 20.94
CA VAL A 502 -18.98 0.36 20.00
C VAL A 502 -20.30 0.74 20.70
N PRO A 503 -20.77 2.01 20.62
CA PRO A 503 -21.98 2.44 21.30
C PRO A 503 -23.21 1.60 20.94
N THR A 504 -24.05 1.31 21.93
CA THR A 504 -25.29 0.52 21.77
C THR A 504 -26.54 1.37 21.62
N LYS A 505 -26.44 2.69 21.82
CA LYS A 505 -27.52 3.66 21.62
C LYS A 505 -26.95 5.03 21.27
N LYS A 506 -27.76 5.83 20.58
CA LYS A 506 -27.49 7.25 20.35
C LYS A 506 -27.87 8.10 21.57
N GLY A 507 -27.27 9.28 21.69
CA GLY A 507 -27.74 10.39 22.50
C GLY A 507 -26.90 10.80 23.71
N ARG A 508 -25.68 10.28 23.91
CA ARG A 508 -24.82 10.62 25.07
C ARG A 508 -23.31 10.37 24.83
N ILE A 509 -22.65 11.18 24.01
CA ILE A 509 -21.18 11.13 23.86
C ILE A 509 -20.60 12.51 24.15
N GLU A 510 -20.16 12.74 25.39
CA GLU A 510 -19.56 14.01 25.82
C GLU A 510 -18.08 14.12 25.42
N SER A 511 -17.36 12.99 25.38
CA SER A 511 -15.95 12.92 25.00
C SER A 511 -15.66 11.67 24.17
N LEU A 512 -14.77 11.81 23.19
CA LEU A 512 -14.29 10.71 22.33
C LEU A 512 -13.04 10.03 22.86
N LEU A 513 -12.34 10.64 23.82
CA LEU A 513 -11.09 10.12 24.37
C LEU A 513 -11.18 8.66 24.85
N PRO A 514 -12.29 8.17 25.44
CA PRO A 514 -12.38 6.76 25.85
C PRO A 514 -12.23 5.75 24.70
N TRP A 515 -12.54 6.15 23.45
CA TRP A 515 -12.38 5.30 22.27
C TRP A 515 -11.01 5.44 21.61
N LEU A 516 -10.26 6.49 21.91
CA LEU A 516 -8.98 6.80 21.30
C LEU A 516 -7.81 6.17 22.07
N PRO A 517 -6.65 5.99 21.42
CA PRO A 517 -5.45 5.56 22.13
C PRO A 517 -5.07 6.59 23.19
N ASN A 518 -4.57 6.10 24.33
CA ASN A 518 -3.90 6.95 25.31
C ASN A 518 -2.54 7.42 24.76
N GLU A 519 -1.81 8.19 25.56
CA GLU A 519 -0.54 8.81 25.19
C GLU A 519 0.47 7.75 24.69
N GLN A 520 0.71 6.70 25.48
CA GLN A 520 1.64 5.64 25.12
C GLN A 520 1.21 4.95 23.82
N LYS A 521 -0.07 4.59 23.68
CA LYS A 521 -0.56 3.90 22.49
C LYS A 521 -0.57 4.80 21.26
N SER A 522 -0.70 6.10 21.44
CA SER A 522 -0.60 7.08 20.36
C SER A 522 0.83 7.17 19.85
N VAL A 523 1.82 7.22 20.76
CA VAL A 523 3.24 7.16 20.41
C VAL A 523 3.60 5.83 19.77
N ASP A 524 3.12 4.69 20.30
CA ASP A 524 3.35 3.36 19.72
C ASP A 524 2.85 3.29 18.27
N GLN A 525 1.63 3.80 18.02
CA GLN A 525 1.04 3.90 16.68
C GLN A 525 1.94 4.72 15.76
N ILE A 526 2.24 5.97 16.12
CA ILE A 526 3.04 6.85 15.25
C ILE A 526 4.43 6.26 14.99
N THR A 527 5.04 5.64 16.00
CA THR A 527 6.35 4.96 15.88
C THR A 527 6.28 3.81 14.88
N LEU A 528 5.24 2.98 14.93
CA LEU A 528 5.04 1.91 13.96
C LEU A 528 4.91 2.48 12.54
N LEU A 529 4.07 3.48 12.35
CA LEU A 529 3.81 4.05 11.02
C LEU A 529 5.05 4.80 10.47
N ALA A 530 5.80 5.49 11.33
CA ALA A 530 7.05 6.16 10.96
C ALA A 530 8.12 5.15 10.48
N ARG A 531 8.13 3.93 11.03
CA ARG A 531 9.02 2.84 10.58
C ARG A 531 8.67 2.27 9.21
N PHE A 532 7.49 2.57 8.66
CA PHE A 532 7.16 2.25 7.27
C PHE A 532 7.70 3.28 6.28
N ASN A 533 8.04 4.49 6.73
CA ASN A 533 8.63 5.48 5.84
C ASN A 533 10.08 5.12 5.47
N ARG A 534 10.59 5.67 4.36
CA ARG A 534 11.99 5.49 3.93
C ARG A 534 12.58 6.82 3.42
N PRO A 535 12.86 7.80 4.31
CA PRO A 535 13.33 9.13 3.87
C PRO A 535 14.67 9.08 3.11
N LEU A 536 15.53 8.10 3.41
CA LEU A 536 16.86 7.97 2.82
C LEU A 536 16.86 7.58 1.33
N VAL A 537 15.72 7.17 0.75
CA VAL A 537 15.66 6.86 -0.69
C VAL A 537 15.88 8.08 -1.57
N VAL A 538 15.60 9.28 -1.04
CA VAL A 538 15.84 10.55 -1.75
C VAL A 538 17.32 10.76 -1.98
N GLU A 539 18.12 10.69 -0.92
CA GLU A 539 19.59 10.87 -0.97
C GLU A 539 20.28 9.75 -1.77
N LYS A 540 19.71 8.54 -1.75
CA LYS A 540 20.23 7.38 -2.49
C LYS A 540 19.79 7.33 -3.96
N ASN A 541 19.01 8.31 -4.45
CA ASN A 541 18.38 8.28 -5.78
C ASN A 541 17.63 6.96 -6.04
N GLN A 542 16.92 6.47 -5.02
CA GLN A 542 16.09 5.26 -5.07
C GLN A 542 14.59 5.58 -5.16
N THR A 543 14.25 6.81 -5.54
CA THR A 543 12.87 7.27 -5.73
C THR A 543 12.30 6.82 -7.08
N LEU A 544 10.98 6.90 -7.25
CA LEU A 544 10.27 6.62 -8.49
C LEU A 544 10.86 7.39 -9.68
N ARG A 545 11.32 8.63 -9.48
CA ARG A 545 12.00 9.42 -10.52
C ARG A 545 13.18 8.68 -11.16
N TYR A 546 13.89 7.86 -10.40
CA TYR A 546 15.07 7.12 -10.83
C TYR A 546 14.78 5.63 -11.08
N MET A 547 13.50 5.25 -11.22
CA MET A 547 13.07 3.85 -11.41
C MET A 547 13.89 3.10 -12.46
N PHE A 548 14.17 3.72 -13.61
CA PHE A 548 14.91 3.10 -14.70
C PHE A 548 16.38 3.55 -14.82
N ASN A 549 16.86 4.35 -13.86
CA ASN A 549 18.22 4.85 -13.84
C ASN A 549 19.15 3.90 -13.09
N ALA A 550 19.34 2.69 -13.64
CA ALA A 550 20.26 1.69 -13.13
C ALA A 550 21.35 1.43 -14.18
N GLU A 551 22.62 1.39 -13.75
CA GLU A 551 23.74 1.08 -14.66
C GLU A 551 23.52 -0.26 -15.36
N SER A 552 23.08 -1.30 -14.64
CA SER A 552 22.74 -2.60 -15.24
C SER A 552 21.60 -2.54 -16.25
N LEU A 553 20.66 -1.59 -16.13
CA LEU A 553 19.58 -1.43 -17.10
C LEU A 553 20.00 -0.61 -18.31
N LEU A 554 20.96 0.31 -18.16
CA LEU A 554 21.35 1.23 -19.22
C LEU A 554 22.59 0.74 -19.99
N ALA A 555 23.53 0.08 -19.31
CA ALA A 555 24.72 -0.49 -19.91
C ALA A 555 24.35 -1.58 -20.93
N GLY A 556 24.92 -1.48 -22.14
CA GLY A 556 24.66 -2.46 -23.21
C GLY A 556 23.27 -2.37 -23.85
N THR A 557 22.41 -1.43 -23.44
CA THR A 557 21.11 -1.20 -24.11
C THR A 557 21.22 -0.25 -25.30
N LYS A 558 20.19 -0.26 -26.16
CA LYS A 558 20.11 0.64 -27.31
C LYS A 558 20.01 2.08 -26.81
N LYS A 559 20.67 3.02 -27.52
CA LYS A 559 20.64 4.47 -27.23
C LYS A 559 19.23 5.02 -26.97
N ALA A 560 18.21 4.46 -27.63
CA ALA A 560 16.81 4.82 -27.41
C ALA A 560 16.33 4.62 -25.96
N VAL A 561 16.79 3.57 -25.26
CA VAL A 561 16.43 3.27 -23.86
C VAL A 561 17.04 4.31 -22.92
N ALA A 562 18.30 4.67 -23.13
CA ALA A 562 18.95 5.74 -22.36
C ALA A 562 18.25 7.10 -22.53
N VAL A 563 17.91 7.46 -23.77
CA VAL A 563 17.14 8.69 -24.05
C VAL A 563 15.75 8.64 -23.41
N ALA A 564 15.09 7.47 -23.41
CA ALA A 564 13.82 7.29 -22.73
C ALA A 564 13.94 7.45 -21.21
N ASN A 565 15.03 6.94 -20.60
CA ASN A 565 15.32 7.14 -19.18
C ASN A 565 15.53 8.63 -18.84
N ASP A 566 16.33 9.36 -19.62
CA ASP A 566 16.56 10.79 -19.40
C ASP A 566 15.25 11.59 -19.44
N ARG A 567 14.39 11.26 -20.42
CA ARG A 567 13.06 11.84 -20.52
C ARG A 567 12.18 11.47 -19.32
N PHE A 568 12.17 10.19 -18.93
CA PHE A 568 11.43 9.72 -17.77
C PHE A 568 11.82 10.48 -16.49
N MET A 569 13.12 10.60 -16.20
CA MET A 569 13.63 11.34 -15.04
C MET A 569 13.24 12.82 -15.07
N LYS A 570 13.23 13.43 -16.26
CA LYS A 570 12.82 14.83 -16.45
C LYS A 570 11.32 15.02 -16.20
N ASP A 571 10.50 14.15 -16.80
CA ASP A 571 9.04 14.20 -16.69
C ASP A 571 8.60 13.92 -15.24
N MET A 572 9.15 12.88 -14.59
CA MET A 572 8.91 12.61 -13.16
C MET A 572 9.39 13.74 -12.25
N GLY A 573 10.52 14.38 -12.58
CA GLY A 573 10.97 15.57 -11.85
C GLY A 573 10.02 16.76 -11.99
N SER A 574 9.32 16.89 -13.13
CA SER A 574 8.29 17.90 -13.31
C SER A 574 7.03 17.61 -12.48
N ILE A 575 6.59 16.35 -12.46
CA ILE A 575 5.47 15.90 -11.62
C ILE A 575 5.79 16.13 -10.14
N SER A 576 7.01 15.77 -9.70
CA SER A 576 7.46 15.99 -8.32
C SER A 576 7.41 17.47 -7.91
N ARG A 577 7.91 18.39 -8.75
CA ARG A 577 7.81 19.84 -8.48
C ARG A 577 6.36 20.32 -8.39
N LYS A 578 5.45 19.76 -9.19
CA LYS A 578 4.02 20.08 -9.14
C LYS A 578 3.40 19.60 -7.81
N ILE A 579 3.69 18.38 -7.38
CA ILE A 579 3.14 17.78 -6.15
C ILE A 579 3.70 18.47 -4.90
N SER A 580 5.02 18.60 -4.78
CA SER A 580 5.68 19.32 -3.66
C SER A 580 5.35 20.82 -3.63
N GLY A 581 5.02 21.40 -4.78
CA GLY A 581 4.59 22.79 -4.94
C GLY A 581 3.15 23.08 -4.51
N ARG A 582 2.34 22.06 -4.19
CA ARG A 582 0.92 22.24 -3.82
C ARG A 582 0.74 23.19 -2.64
N ARG A 583 -0.30 24.00 -2.73
CA ARG A 583 -0.77 24.94 -1.70
C ARG A 583 -2.29 24.86 -1.66
N PHE A 584 -2.86 25.33 -0.56
CA PHE A 584 -4.29 25.61 -0.52
C PHE A 584 -4.60 26.79 -1.46
N ASP A 585 -5.74 26.70 -2.14
CA ASP A 585 -6.34 27.80 -2.88
C ASP A 585 -7.06 28.79 -1.93
N GLY A 586 -7.79 29.75 -2.50
CA GLY A 586 -8.53 30.75 -1.73
C GLY A 586 -9.67 30.18 -0.88
N GLU A 587 -10.10 28.94 -1.11
CA GLU A 587 -11.13 28.25 -0.34
C GLU A 587 -10.54 27.32 0.74
N GLY A 588 -9.21 27.30 0.89
CA GLY A 588 -8.54 26.39 1.80
C GLY A 588 -8.48 24.96 1.28
N LEU A 589 -8.61 24.74 -0.04
CA LEU A 589 -8.61 23.43 -0.66
C LEU A 589 -7.36 23.21 -1.53
N SER A 590 -6.90 21.95 -1.61
CA SER A 590 -5.89 21.47 -2.54
C SER A 590 -6.47 20.26 -3.25
N GLN A 591 -6.64 20.34 -4.57
CA GLN A 591 -7.33 19.32 -5.37
C GLN A 591 -8.76 19.02 -4.84
N GLY A 592 -9.47 20.05 -4.38
CA GLY A 592 -10.80 19.91 -3.77
C GLY A 592 -10.80 19.28 -2.37
N MET A 593 -9.63 19.11 -1.74
CA MET A 593 -9.50 18.53 -0.40
C MET A 593 -9.02 19.57 0.61
N PRO A 594 -9.49 19.53 1.86
CA PRO A 594 -8.99 20.39 2.94
C PRO A 594 -7.64 19.91 3.51
N PHE A 595 -6.83 19.18 2.74
CA PHE A 595 -5.46 18.84 3.08
C PHE A 595 -4.60 18.73 1.82
N ILE A 596 -3.29 18.92 1.97
CA ILE A 596 -2.33 18.80 0.89
C ILE A 596 -1.83 17.36 0.85
N TRP A 597 -2.29 16.61 -0.14
CA TRP A 597 -1.85 15.23 -0.35
C TRP A 597 -0.64 15.17 -1.28
N THR A 598 0.38 14.42 -0.86
CA THR A 598 1.64 14.22 -1.61
C THR A 598 2.06 12.75 -1.68
N GLY A 599 1.15 11.80 -1.39
CA GLY A 599 1.44 10.36 -1.33
C GLY A 599 1.96 9.74 -2.63
N MET A 600 1.88 10.48 -3.74
CA MET A 600 2.33 10.07 -5.07
C MET A 600 3.53 10.88 -5.61
N ASP A 601 4.24 11.65 -4.79
CA ASP A 601 5.38 12.46 -5.25
C ASP A 601 6.55 11.57 -5.76
N PRO A 602 6.87 11.56 -7.07
CA PRO A 602 7.92 10.72 -7.63
C PRO A 602 9.34 11.05 -7.13
N GLY A 603 9.52 12.22 -6.53
CA GLY A 603 10.77 12.65 -5.92
C GLY A 603 10.95 12.16 -4.48
N VAL A 604 9.94 11.55 -3.88
CA VAL A 604 9.94 11.12 -2.48
C VAL A 604 9.70 9.61 -2.35
N ILE A 605 8.72 9.08 -3.08
CA ILE A 605 8.37 7.66 -2.97
C ILE A 605 9.41 6.77 -3.66
N PRO A 606 9.71 5.57 -3.13
CA PRO A 606 10.59 4.61 -3.78
C PRO A 606 10.12 4.18 -5.18
N PHE A 607 10.99 3.55 -5.97
CA PHE A 607 10.57 2.86 -7.20
C PHE A 607 10.16 1.38 -6.97
N TYR A 608 10.37 0.87 -5.75
CA TYR A 608 10.29 -0.55 -5.38
C TYR A 608 9.47 -0.76 -4.10
N LEU A 609 9.11 -2.02 -3.85
CA LEU A 609 8.38 -2.49 -2.67
C LEU A 609 9.28 -2.49 -1.42
N SER A 610 9.37 -1.34 -0.74
CA SER A 610 10.44 -1.10 0.24
C SER A 610 10.13 -1.50 1.70
N VAL A 611 8.88 -1.82 2.02
CA VAL A 611 8.46 -2.13 3.40
C VAL A 611 7.19 -2.97 3.46
#